data_AF-A0A6J4IIK9-F1
#
_entry.id   AF-A0A6J4IIK9-F1
#
_cell.length_a   1.000
_cell.length_b   1.000
_cell.length_c   1.000
_cell.angle_alpha   90.00
_cell.angle_beta   90.00
_cell.angle_gamma   90.00
#
_symmetry.space_group_name_H-M   'P 1'
#
loop_
_entity.id
_entity.type
_entity.pdbx_description
1 polymer ?
#
loop_
_entity_poly.entity_id
_entity_poly.type
_entity_poly.pdbx_seq_one_letter_code
_entity_poly.pdbx_strand_id
1 'polypeptide(L)'
;KQAPYVGIVSNLGLVVWAASLATCWISAEVIKRDLRKQSIWQSFFFFSGIITALLMFDDLLQLHEQSHVYLQFLSHDGAELTVFSIYGMLILYYIVTFINLFKKTDYLILLLALGFFVISLVFDVNPERINLKESNRSVLLEEGAKFLGIVSWLTYFARTCLSKLKYNNEQEISISPSDSSALD
;
A
#
# COMPACT_ATOMS: atom_id res chain seq x y z
N LYS A 1 -25.08 -3.06 -17.31
CA LYS A 1 -24.01 -4.04 -17.64
C LYS A 1 -22.69 -3.30 -17.56
N GLN A 2 -21.89 -3.56 -16.53
CA GLN A 2 -20.55 -3.00 -16.43
C GLN A 2 -19.72 -3.47 -17.64
N ALA A 3 -18.86 -2.59 -18.14
CA ALA A 3 -18.08 -2.89 -19.32
C ALA A 3 -16.92 -3.86 -19.00
N PRO A 4 -16.55 -4.78 -19.90
CA PRO A 4 -15.55 -5.82 -19.62
C PRO A 4 -14.18 -5.29 -19.18
N TYR A 5 -13.81 -4.07 -19.59
CA TYR A 5 -12.53 -3.46 -19.23
C TYR A 5 -12.41 -3.14 -17.74
N VAL A 6 -13.52 -2.92 -17.03
CA VAL A 6 -13.54 -2.65 -15.58
C VAL A 6 -13.02 -3.87 -14.82
N GLY A 7 -13.55 -5.06 -15.14
CA GLY A 7 -13.10 -6.30 -14.53
C GLY A 7 -11.64 -6.64 -14.84
N ILE A 8 -11.11 -6.23 -16.00
CA ILE A 8 -9.69 -6.44 -16.33
C ILE A 8 -8.78 -5.56 -15.47
N VAL A 9 -9.13 -4.27 -15.31
CA VAL A 9 -8.34 -3.31 -14.52
C VAL A 9 -8.31 -3.74 -13.05
N SER A 10 -9.45 -4.12 -12.48
CA SER A 10 -9.54 -4.63 -11.11
C SER A 10 -8.67 -5.88 -10.90
N ASN A 11 -8.74 -6.86 -11.80
CA ASN A 11 -7.90 -8.07 -11.73
C ASN A 11 -6.40 -7.77 -11.84
N LEU A 12 -6.00 -6.80 -12.68
CA LEU A 12 -4.62 -6.34 -12.73
C LEU A 12 -4.21 -5.66 -11.42
N GLY A 13 -5.10 -4.88 -10.81
CA GLY A 13 -4.92 -4.31 -9.47
C GLY A 13 -4.59 -5.38 -8.43
N LEU A 14 -5.33 -6.48 -8.41
CA LEU A 14 -5.05 -7.62 -7.50
C LEU A 14 -3.67 -8.24 -7.71
N VAL A 15 -3.22 -8.38 -8.96
CA VAL A 15 -1.86 -8.88 -9.28
C VAL A 15 -0.80 -7.93 -8.73
N VAL A 16 -0.99 -6.62 -8.89
CA VAL A 16 -0.06 -5.60 -8.38
C VAL A 16 -0.07 -5.55 -6.85
N TRP A 17 -1.23 -5.71 -6.22
CA TRP A 17 -1.35 -5.87 -4.76
C TRP A 17 -0.55 -7.06 -4.25
N ALA A 18 -0.72 -8.23 -4.88
CA ALA A 18 0.02 -9.44 -4.51
C ALA A 18 1.53 -9.26 -4.68
N ALA A 19 1.97 -8.59 -5.76
CA ALA A 19 3.38 -8.23 -5.95
C ALA A 19 3.89 -7.28 -4.84
N SER A 20 3.08 -6.32 -4.41
CA SER A 20 3.43 -5.43 -3.29
C SER A 20 3.54 -6.18 -1.98
N LEU A 21 2.62 -7.10 -1.70
CA LEU A 21 2.64 -7.94 -0.50
C LEU A 21 3.91 -8.80 -0.46
N ALA A 22 4.20 -9.48 -1.57
CA ALA A 22 5.42 -10.27 -1.72
C ALA A 22 6.67 -9.42 -1.53
N THR A 23 6.71 -8.22 -2.14
CA THR A 23 7.83 -7.29 -1.98
C THR A 23 8.03 -6.92 -0.52
N CYS A 24 6.97 -6.55 0.20
CA CYS A 24 7.04 -6.21 1.62
C CYS A 24 7.57 -7.37 2.47
N TRP A 25 7.01 -8.57 2.32
CA TRP A 25 7.41 -9.71 3.15
C TRP A 25 8.80 -10.24 2.83
N ILE A 26 9.18 -10.32 1.55
CA ILE A 26 10.56 -10.68 1.16
C ILE A 26 11.54 -9.64 1.72
N SER A 27 11.21 -8.34 1.64
CA SER A 27 12.06 -7.29 2.19
C SER A 27 12.23 -7.43 3.71
N ALA A 28 11.17 -7.76 4.43
CA ALA A 28 11.24 -8.02 5.87
C ALA A 28 12.18 -9.18 6.19
N GLU A 29 12.17 -10.27 5.42
CA GLU A 29 13.05 -11.42 5.64
C GLU A 29 14.51 -11.16 5.24
N VAL A 30 14.76 -10.50 4.10
CA VAL A 30 16.12 -10.22 3.63
C VAL A 30 16.87 -9.27 4.58
N ILE A 31 16.17 -8.29 5.15
CA ILE A 31 16.72 -7.29 6.08
C ILE A 31 16.99 -7.87 7.49
N LYS A 32 16.51 -9.09 7.83
CA LYS A 32 16.80 -9.70 9.14
C LYS A 32 18.27 -10.04 9.38
N ARG A 33 19.09 -10.12 8.34
CA ARG A 33 20.43 -10.73 8.42
C ARG A 33 21.51 -9.85 9.06
N ASP A 34 21.22 -8.61 9.44
CA ASP A 34 22.26 -7.67 9.87
C ASP A 34 21.89 -6.94 11.18
N LEU A 35 22.79 -7.04 12.18
CA LEU A 35 22.48 -7.07 13.61
C LEU A 35 22.34 -5.66 14.22
N ARG A 36 21.28 -5.45 15.03
CA ARG A 36 20.94 -4.30 15.92
C ARG A 36 20.18 -3.08 15.37
N LYS A 37 20.47 -2.49 14.21
CA LYS A 37 19.70 -1.31 13.69
C LYS A 37 18.57 -1.67 12.70
N GLN A 38 18.42 -2.94 12.34
CA GLN A 38 17.51 -3.39 11.28
C GLN A 38 16.12 -3.86 11.77
N SER A 39 15.91 -3.99 13.09
CA SER A 39 14.63 -4.43 13.66
C SER A 39 13.45 -3.51 13.31
N ILE A 40 13.67 -2.19 13.24
CA ILE A 40 12.62 -1.23 12.88
C ILE A 40 12.25 -1.30 11.38
N TRP A 41 13.23 -1.54 10.50
CA TRP A 41 13.00 -1.68 9.06
C TRP A 41 12.29 -2.99 8.73
N GLN A 42 12.68 -4.07 9.40
CA GLN A 42 11.97 -5.34 9.32
C GLN A 42 10.51 -5.19 9.76
N SER A 43 10.28 -4.57 10.92
CA SER A 43 8.92 -4.32 11.43
C SER A 43 8.13 -3.47 10.45
N PHE A 44 8.73 -2.40 9.92
CA PHE A 44 8.13 -1.56 8.90
C PHE A 44 7.65 -2.36 7.69
N PHE A 45 8.51 -3.16 7.06
CA PHE A 45 8.14 -3.97 5.90
C PHE A 45 7.11 -5.07 6.23
N PHE A 46 7.19 -5.66 7.41
CA PHE A 46 6.22 -6.67 7.86
C PHE A 46 4.83 -6.05 8.04
N PHE A 47 4.71 -4.94 8.78
CA PHE A 47 3.45 -4.22 8.97
C PHE A 47 2.94 -3.60 7.65
N SER A 48 3.84 -3.13 6.78
CA SER A 48 3.49 -2.72 5.41
C SER A 48 2.81 -3.86 4.65
N GLY A 49 3.34 -5.07 4.76
CA GLY A 49 2.76 -6.27 4.18
C GLY A 49 1.39 -6.59 4.78
N ILE A 50 1.21 -6.47 6.10
CA ILE A 50 -0.11 -6.67 6.74
C ILE A 50 -1.14 -5.67 6.21
N ILE A 51 -0.79 -4.38 6.15
CA ILE A 51 -1.68 -3.34 5.59
C ILE A 51 -2.00 -3.64 4.12
N THR A 52 -0.98 -4.00 3.34
CA THR A 52 -1.14 -4.36 1.92
C THR A 52 -2.04 -5.59 1.74
N ALA A 53 -1.90 -6.62 2.58
CA ALA A 53 -2.75 -7.80 2.55
C ALA A 53 -4.20 -7.45 2.93
N LEU A 54 -4.40 -6.62 3.96
CA LEU A 54 -5.72 -6.16 4.37
C LEU A 54 -6.46 -5.46 3.22
N LEU A 55 -5.79 -4.51 2.55
CA LEU A 55 -6.35 -3.78 1.41
C LEU A 55 -6.58 -4.68 0.19
N MET A 56 -5.65 -5.60 -0.09
CA MET A 56 -5.81 -6.59 -1.16
C MET A 56 -7.03 -7.50 -0.92
N PHE A 57 -7.21 -7.98 0.31
CA PHE A 57 -8.36 -8.84 0.65
C PHE A 57 -9.68 -8.07 0.65
N ASP A 58 -9.67 -6.80 1.04
CA ASP A 58 -10.82 -5.91 0.87
C ASP A 58 -11.21 -5.78 -0.60
N ASP A 59 -10.27 -5.48 -1.50
CA ASP A 59 -10.53 -5.41 -2.94
C ASP A 59 -10.97 -6.77 -3.53
N LEU A 60 -10.37 -7.88 -3.08
CA LEU A 60 -10.67 -9.23 -3.59
C LEU A 60 -12.07 -9.70 -3.20
N LEU A 61 -12.48 -9.43 -1.96
CA LEU A 61 -13.74 -9.90 -1.39
C LEU A 61 -14.82 -8.81 -1.45
N GLN A 62 -14.47 -7.61 -1.91
CA GLN A 62 -15.30 -6.41 -1.90
C GLN A 62 -15.92 -6.16 -0.52
N LEU A 63 -15.09 -6.23 0.55
CA LEU A 63 -15.61 -6.16 1.91
C LEU A 63 -16.33 -4.83 2.12
N HIS A 64 -15.71 -3.70 1.81
CA HIS A 64 -16.34 -2.37 1.98
C HIS A 64 -17.70 -2.24 1.27
N GLU A 65 -17.87 -2.77 0.05
CA GLU A 65 -19.15 -2.78 -0.67
C GLU A 65 -20.20 -3.63 0.07
N GLN A 66 -19.78 -4.75 0.66
CA GLN A 66 -20.64 -5.66 1.42
C GLN A 66 -20.82 -5.22 2.88
N SER A 67 -20.40 -4.00 3.26
CA SER A 67 -20.45 -3.47 4.63
C SER A 67 -21.79 -3.54 5.31
N HIS A 68 -22.85 -3.28 4.58
CA HIS A 68 -24.21 -3.39 5.06
C HIS A 68 -24.61 -4.82 5.50
N VAL A 69 -23.97 -5.87 4.96
CA VAL A 69 -24.27 -7.28 5.31
C VAL A 69 -23.79 -7.60 6.73
N TYR A 70 -22.64 -7.06 7.12
CA TYR A 70 -22.02 -7.36 8.41
C TYR A 70 -22.21 -6.24 9.46
N LEU A 71 -22.54 -5.01 9.05
CA LEU A 71 -22.92 -3.90 9.94
C LEU A 71 -24.41 -3.57 9.83
N GLN A 72 -25.26 -4.58 10.04
CA GLN A 72 -26.72 -4.48 9.87
C GLN A 72 -27.43 -3.43 10.74
N PHE A 73 -26.75 -2.91 11.76
CA PHE A 73 -27.25 -1.87 12.66
C PHE A 73 -27.04 -0.44 12.12
N LEU A 74 -26.35 -0.27 11.00
CA LEU A 74 -26.14 1.02 10.32
C LEU A 74 -26.92 1.08 9.01
N SER A 75 -27.18 2.30 8.53
CA SER A 75 -27.61 2.50 7.14
C SER A 75 -26.51 2.05 6.17
N HIS A 76 -26.88 1.77 4.91
CA HIS A 76 -25.92 1.34 3.88
C HIS A 76 -24.70 2.28 3.80
N ASP A 77 -24.95 3.58 3.58
CA ASP A 77 -23.90 4.61 3.52
C ASP A 77 -23.13 4.74 4.85
N GLY A 78 -23.81 4.49 5.99
CA GLY A 78 -23.19 4.56 7.32
C GLY A 78 -22.22 3.41 7.58
N ALA A 79 -22.55 2.21 7.10
CA ALA A 79 -21.70 1.04 7.20
C ALA A 79 -20.43 1.20 6.36
N GLU A 80 -20.58 1.66 5.13
CA GLU A 80 -19.48 1.90 4.19
C GLU A 80 -18.51 2.98 4.71
N LEU A 81 -19.05 4.13 5.12
CA LEU A 81 -18.26 5.21 5.73
C LEU A 81 -17.52 4.74 6.99
N THR A 82 -18.13 3.85 7.77
CA THR A 82 -17.49 3.27 8.96
C THR A 82 -16.30 2.40 8.59
N VAL A 83 -16.43 1.53 7.59
CA VAL A 83 -15.32 0.68 7.10
C VAL A 83 -14.18 1.55 6.57
N PHE A 84 -14.47 2.55 5.74
CA PHE A 84 -13.45 3.48 5.26
C PHE A 84 -12.79 4.29 6.38
N SER A 85 -13.55 4.68 7.40
CA SER A 85 -13.00 5.36 8.57
C SER A 85 -12.03 4.46 9.34
N ILE A 86 -12.36 3.17 9.50
CA ILE A 86 -11.49 2.18 10.15
C ILE A 86 -10.20 2.01 9.34
N TYR A 87 -10.28 1.85 8.02
CA TYR A 87 -9.09 1.75 7.16
C TYR A 87 -8.24 3.02 7.19
N GLY A 88 -8.87 4.20 7.13
CA GLY A 88 -8.19 5.48 7.25
C GLY A 88 -7.45 5.61 8.58
N MET A 89 -8.09 5.23 9.70
CA MET A 89 -7.46 5.23 11.03
C MET A 89 -6.30 4.24 11.13
N LEU A 90 -6.44 3.04 10.57
CA LEU A 90 -5.37 2.03 10.53
C LEU A 90 -4.17 2.52 9.73
N ILE A 91 -4.39 3.09 8.55
CA ILE A 91 -3.34 3.67 7.71
C ILE A 91 -2.68 4.85 8.44
N LEU A 92 -3.45 5.73 9.07
CA LEU A 92 -2.92 6.86 9.81
C LEU A 92 -2.07 6.40 11.01
N TYR A 93 -2.58 5.44 11.79
CA TYR A 93 -1.84 4.84 12.90
C TYR A 93 -0.52 4.20 12.44
N TYR A 94 -0.56 3.51 11.30
CA TYR A 94 0.62 2.93 10.66
C TYR A 94 1.62 4.03 10.25
N ILE A 95 1.17 5.11 9.60
CA ILE A 95 2.01 6.24 9.20
C ILE A 95 2.67 6.91 10.41
N VAL A 96 1.90 7.16 11.48
CA VAL A 96 2.40 7.80 12.70
C VAL A 96 3.43 6.92 13.39
N THR A 97 3.17 5.61 13.48
CA THR A 97 4.09 4.63 14.07
C THR A 97 5.46 4.64 13.37
N PHE A 98 5.48 4.72 12.05
CA PHE A 98 6.72 4.68 11.25
C PHE A 98 7.14 6.04 10.67
N ILE A 99 6.65 7.15 11.22
CA ILE A 99 6.86 8.51 10.66
C ILE A 99 8.35 8.86 10.47
N ASN A 100 9.20 8.39 11.37
CA ASN A 100 10.65 8.59 11.31
C ASN A 100 11.32 7.81 10.18
N LEU A 101 10.73 6.70 9.74
CA LEU A 101 11.19 5.96 8.57
C LEU A 101 10.66 6.61 7.30
N PHE A 102 9.39 7.04 7.26
CA PHE A 102 8.84 7.73 6.09
C PHE A 102 9.65 8.96 5.69
N LYS A 103 10.12 9.75 6.67
CA LYS A 103 11.01 10.91 6.43
C LYS A 103 12.37 10.56 5.80
N LYS A 104 12.80 9.29 5.89
CA LYS A 104 14.06 8.78 5.30
C LYS A 104 13.84 8.10 3.95
N THR A 105 12.58 7.92 3.54
CA THR A 105 12.20 7.30 2.27
C THR A 105 11.67 8.36 1.31
N ASP A 106 11.47 7.97 0.05
CA ASP A 106 10.83 8.82 -0.95
C ASP A 106 9.30 8.88 -0.71
N TYR A 107 8.90 9.62 0.32
CA TYR A 107 7.49 9.71 0.76
C TYR A 107 6.58 10.41 -0.26
N LEU A 108 7.15 11.07 -1.29
CA LEU A 108 6.36 11.69 -2.36
C LEU A 108 5.60 10.64 -3.17
N ILE A 109 6.20 9.48 -3.43
CA ILE A 109 5.55 8.38 -4.15
C ILE A 109 4.40 7.79 -3.32
N LEU A 110 4.60 7.67 -2.00
CA LEU A 110 3.55 7.24 -1.10
C LEU A 110 2.40 8.26 -1.05
N LEU A 111 2.71 9.55 -0.98
CA LEU A 111 1.70 10.60 -0.99
C LEU A 111 0.89 10.58 -2.30
N LEU A 112 1.56 10.30 -3.43
CA LEU A 112 0.91 10.11 -4.71
C LEU A 112 -0.04 8.90 -4.70
N ALA A 113 0.39 7.77 -4.13
CA ALA A 113 -0.44 6.58 -3.97
C ALA A 113 -1.70 6.90 -3.13
N LEU A 114 -1.52 7.53 -1.98
CA LEU A 114 -2.61 7.94 -1.10
C LEU A 114 -3.54 8.96 -1.78
N GLY A 115 -2.99 9.91 -2.54
CA GLY A 115 -3.77 10.88 -3.31
C GLY A 115 -4.67 10.20 -4.33
N PHE A 116 -4.17 9.20 -5.05
CA PHE A 116 -4.98 8.42 -5.99
C PHE A 116 -6.06 7.59 -5.29
N PHE A 117 -5.78 7.00 -4.12
CA PHE A 117 -6.82 6.32 -3.34
C PHE A 117 -7.90 7.27 -2.83
N VAL A 118 -7.54 8.47 -2.39
CA VAL A 118 -8.52 9.51 -2.01
C VAL A 118 -9.38 9.91 -3.20
N ILE A 119 -8.79 10.07 -4.39
CA ILE A 119 -9.56 10.35 -5.61
C ILE A 119 -10.55 9.23 -5.89
N SER A 120 -10.11 7.96 -5.83
CA SER A 120 -10.99 6.80 -6.01
C SER A 120 -12.14 6.81 -5.00
N LEU A 121 -11.85 7.01 -3.72
CA LEU A 121 -12.83 7.05 -2.63
C LEU A 121 -13.89 8.16 -2.82
N VAL A 122 -13.48 9.32 -3.34
CA VAL A 122 -14.41 10.43 -3.59
C VAL A 122 -15.43 10.06 -4.66
N PHE A 123 -15.02 9.31 -5.70
CA PHE A 123 -15.93 8.82 -6.74
C PHE A 123 -16.85 7.70 -6.22
N ASP A 124 -16.36 6.87 -5.30
CA ASP A 124 -17.08 5.73 -4.72
C ASP A 124 -18.19 6.17 -3.74
N VAL A 125 -17.88 7.05 -2.77
CA VAL A 125 -18.82 7.45 -1.69
C VAL A 125 -19.86 8.50 -2.13
N ASN A 126 -19.66 9.20 -3.25
CA ASN A 126 -20.54 10.32 -3.66
C ASN A 126 -21.18 10.18 -5.06
N PRO A 127 -21.74 9.03 -5.45
CA PRO A 127 -22.27 8.84 -6.80
C PRO A 127 -23.44 9.79 -7.10
N GLU A 128 -24.31 10.06 -6.11
CA GLU A 128 -25.47 10.95 -6.27
C GLU A 128 -25.11 12.44 -6.23
N ARG A 129 -24.13 12.86 -5.40
CA ARG A 129 -23.77 14.29 -5.24
C ARG A 129 -23.01 14.85 -6.45
N ILE A 130 -22.33 14.00 -7.21
CA ILE A 130 -21.53 14.41 -8.36
C ILE A 130 -22.40 14.54 -9.63
N ASN A 131 -23.72 14.27 -9.57
CA ASN A 131 -24.63 14.33 -10.73
C ASN A 131 -24.15 13.46 -11.94
N LEU A 132 -23.23 12.54 -11.67
CA LEU A 132 -22.70 11.59 -12.64
C LEU A 132 -23.42 10.26 -12.40
N LYS A 133 -24.68 10.21 -12.79
CA LYS A 133 -25.48 8.99 -12.86
C LYS A 133 -24.66 7.88 -13.51
N GLU A 134 -24.18 6.90 -12.72
CA GLU A 134 -23.29 5.77 -13.08
C GLU A 134 -22.75 5.85 -14.52
N SER A 135 -21.95 6.88 -14.79
CA SER A 135 -21.46 7.10 -16.14
C SER A 135 -20.26 6.19 -16.32
N ASN A 136 -20.13 5.55 -17.47
CA ASN A 136 -18.92 4.76 -17.80
C ASN A 136 -17.61 5.55 -17.57
N ARG A 137 -17.67 6.89 -17.55
CA ARG A 137 -16.53 7.76 -17.23
C ARG A 137 -16.21 7.86 -15.74
N SER A 138 -17.20 7.91 -14.85
CA SER A 138 -16.94 7.98 -13.40
C SER A 138 -16.33 6.67 -12.92
N VAL A 139 -16.90 5.54 -13.36
CA VAL A 139 -16.37 4.20 -13.08
C VAL A 139 -14.94 4.04 -13.60
N LEU A 140 -14.64 4.55 -14.81
CA LEU A 140 -13.29 4.47 -15.36
C LEU A 140 -12.28 5.34 -14.59
N LEU A 141 -12.70 6.51 -14.11
CA LEU A 141 -11.84 7.39 -13.31
C LEU A 141 -11.59 6.82 -11.92
N GLU A 142 -12.61 6.27 -11.28
CA GLU A 142 -12.52 5.57 -10.00
C GLU A 142 -11.54 4.39 -10.09
N GLU A 143 -11.81 3.44 -11.00
CA GLU A 143 -10.99 2.24 -11.19
C GLU A 143 -9.57 2.58 -11.67
N GLY A 144 -9.44 3.59 -12.54
CA GLY A 144 -8.14 4.08 -13.00
C GLY A 144 -7.33 4.74 -11.89
N ALA A 145 -7.97 5.56 -11.04
CA ALA A 145 -7.32 6.16 -9.87
C ALA A 145 -6.91 5.08 -8.87
N LYS A 146 -7.80 4.12 -8.55
CA LYS A 146 -7.49 2.96 -7.70
C LYS A 146 -6.25 2.23 -8.21
N PHE A 147 -6.23 1.87 -9.49
CA PHE A 147 -5.10 1.18 -10.11
C PHE A 147 -3.78 1.98 -10.03
N LEU A 148 -3.80 3.28 -10.34
CA LEU A 148 -2.62 4.14 -10.21
C LEU A 148 -2.14 4.27 -8.76
N GLY A 149 -3.07 4.25 -7.80
CA GLY A 149 -2.77 4.17 -6.37
C GLY A 149 -1.99 2.90 -6.03
N ILE A 150 -2.49 1.74 -6.47
CA ILE A 150 -1.85 0.42 -6.23
C ILE A 150 -0.46 0.35 -6.88
N VAL A 151 -0.31 0.81 -8.12
CA VAL A 151 1.00 0.84 -8.81
C VAL A 151 2.00 1.75 -8.09
N SER A 152 1.55 2.92 -7.64
CA SER A 152 2.38 3.86 -6.87
C SER A 152 2.77 3.26 -5.51
N TRP A 153 1.85 2.55 -4.87
CA TRP A 153 2.09 1.83 -3.61
C TRP A 153 3.19 0.77 -3.76
N LEU A 154 3.08 -0.12 -4.76
CA LEU A 154 4.13 -1.08 -5.10
C LEU A 154 5.46 -0.38 -5.38
N THR A 155 5.43 0.67 -6.20
CA THR A 155 6.64 1.41 -6.59
C THR A 155 7.36 1.98 -5.38
N TYR A 156 6.62 2.52 -4.41
CA TYR A 156 7.17 3.04 -3.16
C TYR A 156 7.89 1.94 -2.37
N PHE A 157 7.25 0.79 -2.14
CA PHE A 157 7.86 -0.30 -1.36
C PHE A 157 9.05 -0.94 -2.07
N ALA A 158 8.95 -1.16 -3.38
CA ALA A 158 10.05 -1.70 -4.18
C ALA A 158 11.28 -0.76 -4.14
N ARG A 159 11.09 0.55 -4.35
CA ARG A 159 12.18 1.53 -4.27
C ARG A 159 12.77 1.63 -2.88
N THR A 160 11.93 1.59 -1.85
CA THR A 160 12.39 1.65 -0.45
C THR A 160 13.25 0.43 -0.11
N CYS A 161 12.84 -0.76 -0.55
CA CYS A 161 13.63 -1.99 -0.39
C CYS A 161 14.98 -1.88 -1.11
N LEU A 162 14.97 -1.55 -2.41
CA LEU A 162 16.20 -1.45 -3.20
C LEU A 162 17.18 -0.42 -2.63
N SER A 163 16.67 0.75 -2.21
CA SER A 163 17.50 1.79 -1.60
C SER A 163 18.13 1.30 -0.30
N LYS A 164 17.37 0.56 0.52
CA LYS A 164 17.87 0.01 1.78
C LYS A 164 18.91 -1.10 1.57
N LEU A 165 18.71 -1.99 0.60
CA LEU A 165 19.67 -3.03 0.25
C LEU A 165 20.97 -2.45 -0.29
N LYS A 166 20.90 -1.46 -1.18
CA LYS A 166 22.08 -0.78 -1.71
C LYS A 166 22.91 -0.13 -0.60
N TYR A 167 22.25 0.57 0.32
CA TYR A 167 22.92 1.18 1.47
C TYR A 167 23.62 0.14 2.35
N ASN A 168 23.01 -1.03 2.59
CA ASN A 168 23.63 -2.09 3.38
C ASN A 168 24.89 -2.65 2.69
N ASN A 169 24.84 -2.90 1.38
CA ASN A 169 25.98 -3.42 0.61
C ASN A 169 27.19 -2.46 0.64
N GLU A 170 26.96 -1.15 0.52
CA GLU A 170 28.02 -0.14 0.59
C GLU A 170 28.69 -0.09 1.99
N GLN A 171 27.92 -0.36 3.06
CA GLN A 171 28.45 -0.44 4.41
C GLN A 171 29.31 -1.70 4.62
N GLU A 172 28.87 -2.87 4.14
CA GLU A 172 29.67 -4.10 4.23
C GLU A 172 31.01 -3.99 3.50
N ILE A 173 31.02 -3.42 2.28
CA ILE A 173 32.24 -3.22 1.49
C ILE A 173 33.23 -2.28 2.19
N SER A 174 32.75 -1.26 2.90
CA SER A 174 33.62 -0.29 3.60
C SER A 174 34.20 -0.81 4.92
N ILE A 175 33.66 -1.90 5.49
CA ILE A 175 34.19 -2.56 6.70
C ILE A 175 35.25 -3.62 6.34
N SER A 176 35.17 -4.22 5.15
CA SER A 176 36.11 -5.25 4.65
C SER A 176 37.58 -4.82 4.33
N PRO A 177 37.99 -3.54 4.15
CA PRO A 177 39.35 -3.24 3.66
C PRO A 177 40.48 -3.41 4.69
N SER A 178 40.19 -3.47 6.00
CA SER A 178 41.22 -3.42 7.05
C SER A 178 41.78 -4.77 7.53
N ASP A 179 41.21 -5.90 7.10
CA ASP A 179 41.63 -7.23 7.57
C ASP A 179 42.71 -7.91 6.70
N SER A 180 43.19 -7.25 5.64
CA SER A 180 44.23 -7.81 4.75
C SER A 180 45.65 -7.29 5.00
N SER A 181 45.84 -6.28 5.88
CA SER A 181 47.16 -5.67 6.14
C SER A 181 47.80 -6.11 7.46
N ALA A 182 47.33 -7.20 8.08
CA ALA A 182 47.86 -7.73 9.35
C ALA A 182 48.61 -9.07 9.20
N LEU A 183 48.97 -9.46 7.97
CA LEU A 183 49.66 -10.72 7.67
C LEU A 183 50.96 -10.57 6.86
N ASP A 184 51.49 -9.35 6.73
CA ASP A 184 52.84 -9.12 6.18
C ASP A 184 53.84 -8.71 7.27
#